data_AF-A0A969WRN4-F1
#
_entry.id   AF-A0A969WRN4-F1
#
_cell.length_a   1.000
_cell.length_b   1.000
_cell.length_c   1.000
_cell.angle_alpha   90.00
_cell.angle_beta   90.00
_cell.angle_gamma   90.00
#
_symmetry.space_group_name_H-M   'P 1'
#
loop_
_entity.id
_entity.type
_entity.pdbx_description
1 polymer ?
#
loop_
_entity_poly.entity_id
_entity_poly.type
_entity_poly.pdbx_seq_one_letter_code
_entity_poly.pdbx_strand_id
1 'polypeptide(L)' 'MDDILHPDRDDFINHDIEFDNQLRPDSFGDFSGQKKIIENLKVFVQAAKMRAESLDHVLLHGPPGLGKTTLANIIANEL' A
#
# COMPACT_ATOMS: atom_id res chain seq x y z
N MET A 1 -10.58 8.46 -39.40
CA MET A 1 -10.73 7.07 -38.93
C MET A 1 -9.33 6.48 -39.05
N ASP A 2 -8.86 5.84 -37.98
CA ASP A 2 -7.52 5.24 -37.82
C ASP A 2 -6.39 6.20 -37.42
N ASP A 3 -6.39 6.62 -36.15
CA ASP A 3 -5.16 7.08 -35.47
C ASP A 3 -5.18 6.77 -33.95
N ILE A 4 -5.77 5.62 -33.58
CA ILE A 4 -5.89 5.15 -32.18
C ILE A 4 -4.99 3.92 -31.94
N LEU A 5 -4.03 3.65 -32.83
CA LEU A 5 -3.28 2.39 -32.87
C LEU A 5 -1.75 2.56 -32.87
N HIS A 6 -1.24 3.70 -32.41
CA HIS A 6 0.18 3.83 -32.05
C HIS A 6 0.35 4.12 -30.56
N PRO A 7 0.14 3.12 -29.71
CA PRO A 7 0.62 3.17 -28.33
C PRO A 7 2.12 2.89 -28.37
N ASP A 8 2.93 3.89 -28.01
CA ASP A 8 4.31 3.62 -27.64
C ASP A 8 4.29 2.57 -26.54
N ARG A 9 5.15 1.55 -26.65
CA ARG A 9 5.16 0.42 -25.68
C ARG A 9 5.30 0.90 -24.23
N ASP A 10 5.94 2.05 -24.05
CA ASP A 10 6.11 2.70 -22.76
C ASP A 10 4.78 3.20 -22.17
N ASP A 11 3.85 3.71 -22.99
CA ASP A 11 2.54 4.18 -22.51
C ASP A 11 1.68 3.04 -21.95
N PHE A 12 1.70 1.87 -22.61
CA PHE A 12 1.00 0.69 -22.11
C PHE A 12 1.58 0.18 -20.79
N ILE A 13 2.92 0.10 -20.69
CA ILE A 13 3.58 -0.36 -19.47
C ILE A 13 3.28 0.61 -18.31
N ASN A 14 3.32 1.91 -18.57
CA ASN A 14 2.99 2.92 -17.56
C ASN A 14 1.54 2.80 -17.10
N HIS A 15 0.60 2.60 -18.02
CA HIS A 15 -0.82 2.44 -17.68
C HIS A 15 -1.07 1.19 -16.84
N ASP A 16 -0.44 0.06 -17.16
CA ASP A 16 -0.55 -1.18 -16.37
C ASP A 16 0.02 -1.01 -14.95
N ILE A 17 1.14 -0.29 -14.81
CA ILE A 17 1.74 0.00 -13.50
C ILE A 17 0.84 0.93 -12.68
N GLU A 18 0.29 1.98 -13.29
CA GLU A 18 -0.66 2.88 -12.62
C GLU A 18 -1.91 2.12 -12.18
N PHE A 19 -2.44 1.24 -13.02
CA PHE A 19 -3.59 0.42 -12.69
C PHE A 19 -3.29 -0.55 -11.54
N ASP A 20 -2.16 -1.26 -11.56
CA ASP A 20 -1.76 -2.15 -10.45
C ASP A 20 -1.57 -1.37 -9.14
N ASN A 21 -1.04 -0.15 -9.20
CA ASN A 21 -0.93 0.71 -8.02
C ASN A 21 -2.30 1.13 -7.48
N GLN A 22 -3.28 1.44 -8.35
CA GLN A 22 -4.65 1.76 -7.94
C GLN A 22 -5.39 0.57 -7.30
N LEU A 23 -5.00 -0.66 -7.62
CA LEU A 23 -5.57 -1.87 -7.01
C LEU A 23 -5.01 -2.17 -5.62
N ARG A 24 -3.93 -1.51 -5.20
CA ARG A 24 -3.34 -1.74 -3.88
C ARG A 24 -4.23 -1.11 -2.81
N PRO A 25 -4.51 -1.82 -1.71
CA PRO A 25 -5.17 -1.24 -0.54
C PRO A 25 -4.50 0.05 -0.06
N ASP A 26 -5.28 1.13 0.07
CA ASP A 26 -4.80 2.43 0.56
C ASP A 26 -4.93 2.57 2.08
N SER A 27 -5.86 1.84 2.69
CA SER A 27 -6.14 1.89 4.12
C SER A 27 -6.08 0.51 4.78
N PHE A 28 -6.00 0.51 6.12
CA PHE A 28 -6.12 -0.74 6.87
C PHE A 28 -7.48 -1.43 6.74
N GLY A 29 -8.53 -0.71 6.30
CA GLY A 29 -9.85 -1.27 6.06
C GLY A 29 -9.92 -2.10 4.78
N ASP A 30 -9.13 -1.72 3.78
CA ASP A 30 -9.10 -2.36 2.46
C ASP A 30 -8.15 -3.56 2.41
N PHE A 31 -7.23 -3.65 3.37
CA PHE A 31 -6.32 -4.79 3.48
C PHE A 31 -7.04 -6.04 4.00
N SER A 32 -7.17 -7.04 3.12
CA SER A 32 -7.84 -8.31 3.44
C SER A 32 -6.91 -9.33 4.09
N GLY A 33 -7.37 -9.95 5.17
CA GLY A 33 -6.61 -10.98 5.91
C GLY A 33 -5.73 -10.38 7.01
N GLN A 34 -4.86 -11.20 7.62
CA GLN A 34 -3.87 -10.79 8.63
C GLN A 34 -4.40 -9.90 9.78
N LYS A 35 -5.67 -10.09 10.19
CA LYS A 35 -6.39 -9.23 11.15
C LYS A 35 -5.59 -8.88 12.41
N LYS A 36 -4.95 -9.88 13.02
CA LYS A 36 -4.13 -9.69 14.23
C LYS A 36 -2.98 -8.69 14.03
N ILE A 37 -2.32 -8.73 12.87
CA ILE A 37 -1.21 -7.81 12.56
C ILE A 37 -1.76 -6.41 12.34
N ILE A 38 -2.87 -6.29 11.59
CA ILE A 38 -3.53 -5.01 11.31
C ILE A 38 -4.01 -4.35 12.61
N GLU A 39 -4.64 -5.10 13.50
CA GLU A 39 -5.12 -4.59 14.79
C GLU A 39 -3.96 -4.06 15.64
N ASN A 40 -2.85 -4.79 15.72
CA ASN A 40 -1.66 -4.32 16.42
C ASN A 40 -1.10 -3.04 15.78
N LEU A 41 -0.95 -3.00 14.46
CA LEU A 41 -0.44 -1.81 13.74
C LEU A 41 -1.35 -0.59 13.94
N LYS A 42 -2.68 -0.78 13.90
CA LYS A 42 -3.63 0.30 14.21
C LYS A 42 -3.38 0.88 15.59
N VAL A 43 -3.15 0.06 16.61
CA VAL A 43 -2.86 0.54 17.96
C VAL A 43 -1.57 1.36 17.99
N PHE A 44 -0.49 0.90 17.35
CA PHE A 44 0.78 1.63 17.30
C PHE A 44 0.66 2.97 16.55
N VAL A 45 0.03 2.96 15.38
CA VAL A 45 -0.19 4.18 14.56
C VAL A 45 -1.05 5.19 15.32
N GLN A 46 -2.15 4.74 15.95
CA GLN A 46 -2.99 5.62 16.76
C GLN A 46 -2.22 6.20 17.95
N ALA A 47 -1.40 5.41 18.62
CA ALA A 47 -0.58 5.89 19.73
C ALA A 47 0.45 6.94 19.28
N ALA A 48 1.10 6.76 18.13
CA ALA A 48 2.04 7.72 17.55
C ALA A 48 1.32 9.04 17.16
N LYS A 49 0.16 8.94 16.50
CA LYS A 49 -0.71 10.09 16.18
C LYS A 49 -1.10 10.88 17.42
N MET A 50 -1.55 10.20 18.48
CA MET A 50 -1.94 10.83 19.75
C MET A 50 -0.78 11.58 20.41
N ARG A 51 0.44 11.09 20.24
CA ARG A 51 1.67 11.70 20.76
C ARG A 51 2.25 12.78 19.83
N ALA A 52 1.68 12.96 18.63
CA ALA A 52 2.21 13.82 17.58
C ALA A 52 3.68 13.52 17.26
N GLU A 53 4.06 12.25 17.30
CA GLU A 53 5.40 11.76 17.00
C GLU A 53 5.38 10.76 15.85
N SER A 54 6.55 10.46 15.29
CA SER A 54 6.70 9.41 14.29
C SER A 54 6.45 8.03 14.89
N LEU A 55 5.92 7.10 14.09
CA LEU A 55 5.82 5.70 14.48
C LEU A 55 7.21 5.13 14.82
N ASP A 56 7.28 4.32 15.87
CA ASP A 56 8.46 3.51 16.18
C ASP A 56 8.87 2.62 14.98
N HIS A 57 10.11 2.14 15.00
CA HIS A 57 10.63 1.31 13.92
C HIS A 57 9.81 0.02 13.71
N VAL A 58 9.34 -0.19 12.47
CA VAL A 58 8.59 -1.39 12.07
C VAL A 58 9.43 -2.25 11.14
N LEU A 59 9.55 -3.55 11.44
CA LEU A 59 10.14 -4.56 10.55
C LEU A 59 9.03 -5.47 10.00
N LEU A 60 8.74 -5.36 8.70
CA LEU A 60 7.83 -6.26 8.00
C LEU A 60 8.62 -7.40 7.36
N HIS A 61 8.46 -8.62 7.86
CA HIS A 61 9.16 -9.81 7.36
C HIS A 61 8.19 -10.96 7.04
N GLY A 62 8.61 -11.87 6.16
CA GLY A 62 7.84 -13.06 5.80
C GLY A 62 7.91 -13.43 4.31
N PRO A 63 7.33 -14.58 3.91
CA PRO A 63 7.25 -15.06 2.52
C PRO A 63 6.78 -14.00 1.50
N PRO A 64 7.13 -14.16 0.20
CA PRO A 64 6.63 -13.27 -0.85
C PRO A 64 5.10 -13.32 -0.94
N GLY A 65 4.47 -12.23 -1.40
CA GLY A 65 3.02 -12.17 -1.62
C GLY A 65 2.16 -11.86 -0.38
N LEU A 66 2.74 -11.70 0.81
CA LEU A 66 1.99 -11.38 2.03
C LEU A 66 1.67 -9.89 2.24
N GLY A 67 1.79 -9.06 1.20
CA GLY A 67 1.39 -7.65 1.29
C GLY A 67 2.30 -6.76 2.15
N LYS A 68 3.57 -7.12 2.37
CA LYS A 68 4.52 -6.32 3.16
C LYS A 68 4.70 -4.90 2.62
N THR A 69 4.93 -4.76 1.32
CA THR A 69 5.06 -3.45 0.67
C THR A 69 3.75 -2.66 0.74
N THR A 70 2.62 -3.33 0.56
CA THR A 70 1.29 -2.72 0.71
C THR A 70 1.05 -2.21 2.14
N LEU A 71 1.39 -3.01 3.16
CA LEU A 71 1.28 -2.60 4.55
C LEU A 71 2.18 -1.39 4.88
N ALA A 72 3.39 -1.35 4.32
CA ALA A 72 4.28 -0.19 4.47
C ALA A 72 3.64 1.09 3.89
N ASN A 73 3.02 1.00 2.71
CA ASN A 73 2.31 2.12 2.10
C ASN A 73 1.10 2.56 2.95
N ILE A 74 0.29 1.62 3.43
CA ILE A 74 -0.85 1.92 4.32
C ILE A 74 -0.39 2.65 5.59
N ILE A 75 0.69 2.17 6.23
CA ILE A 75 1.25 2.82 7.42
C ILE A 75 1.68 4.26 7.11
N ALA A 76 2.35 4.47 5.98
CA ALA A 76 2.80 5.80 5.56
C ALA A 76 1.63 6.75 5.24
N ASN A 77 0.55 6.25 4.64
CA ASN A 77 -0.66 7.02 4.36
C ASN A 77 -1.45 7.38 5.63
N GLU A 78 -1.38 6.52 6.65
CA GLU A 78 -2.09 6.75 7.89
C GLU A 78 -1.38 7.76 8.77
N LEU A 79 -0.06 7.73 8.91
CA LEU A 79 0.70 8.66 9.78
C LEU A 79 0.56 10.13 9.37
#